data_AF-A0A3N5ETL0-F1
#
_entry.id   AF-A0A3N5ETL0-F1
#
_cell.length_a   1.000
_cell.length_b   1.000
_cell.length_c   1.000
_cell.angle_alpha   90.00
_cell.angle_beta   90.00
_cell.angle_gamma   90.00
#
_symmetry.space_group_name_H-M   'P 1'
#
loop_
_entity.id
_entity.type
_entity.pdbx_description
1 polymer ?
#
loop_
_entity_poly.entity_id
_entity_poly.type
_entity_poly.pdbx_seq_one_letter_code
_entity_poly.pdbx_strand_id
1 'polypeptide(L)'
;MPDVAVRAAVASDARAVCDGAARALAFLARAGLAAPAGTEVDVVDALPGELGGRAVGCYRRDTRGIQMLSYAAFEAIGAWFRTPVDRELYRSAAAHEMAHAIVGCNAAPDRLPVAAHEYVAYVVLFATMDPGLRERVLAKFPGPGFTSTLQISDIGHLADPNRFGVDAWLHYLGRRDREAWLRSVIAGEVVQEVTGEAP
;
A
#
# COMPACT_ATOMS: atom_id res chain seq x y z
N MET A 1 -12.44 9.82 -14.62
CA MET A 1 -11.56 9.02 -13.75
C MET A 1 -10.14 9.24 -14.24
N PRO A 2 -9.13 9.29 -13.37
CA PRO A 2 -7.75 9.40 -13.85
C PRO A 2 -7.43 8.19 -14.73
N ASP A 3 -6.84 8.43 -15.90
CA ASP A 3 -6.38 7.39 -16.81
C ASP A 3 -5.13 6.73 -16.21
N VAL A 4 -5.26 5.48 -15.77
CA VAL A 4 -4.13 4.63 -15.37
C VAL A 4 -3.78 3.73 -16.55
N ALA A 5 -2.57 3.85 -17.06
CA ALA A 5 -2.07 2.99 -18.12
C ALA A 5 -1.26 1.83 -17.51
N VAL A 6 -1.57 0.59 -17.90
CA VAL A 6 -0.83 -0.60 -17.43
C VAL A 6 -0.13 -1.25 -18.61
N ARG A 7 1.19 -1.41 -18.50
CA ARG A 7 2.04 -2.10 -19.47
C ARG A 7 2.47 -3.42 -18.85
N ALA A 8 2.06 -4.54 -19.46
CA ALA A 8 2.45 -5.87 -19.03
C ALA A 8 2.69 -6.77 -20.24
N ALA A 9 3.65 -7.70 -20.13
CA ALA A 9 3.87 -8.73 -21.13
C ALA A 9 2.68 -9.72 -21.20
N VAL A 10 2.01 -9.95 -20.07
CA VAL A 10 0.89 -10.90 -19.95
C VAL A 10 -0.42 -10.15 -19.72
N ALA A 11 -1.41 -10.41 -20.58
CA ALA A 11 -2.70 -9.70 -20.53
C ALA A 11 -3.52 -9.98 -19.25
N SER A 12 -3.37 -11.15 -18.63
CA SER A 12 -4.02 -11.43 -17.33
C SER A 12 -3.45 -10.58 -16.21
N ASP A 13 -2.15 -10.31 -16.24
CA ASP A 13 -1.46 -9.53 -15.23
C ASP A 13 -1.89 -8.07 -15.35
N ALA A 14 -1.92 -7.54 -16.59
CA ALA A 14 -2.48 -6.22 -16.86
C ALA A 14 -3.90 -6.08 -16.30
N ARG A 15 -4.79 -7.06 -16.54
CA ARG A 15 -6.17 -7.03 -16.01
C ARG A 15 -6.22 -7.03 -14.49
N ALA A 16 -5.39 -7.83 -13.83
CA ALA A 16 -5.35 -7.88 -12.37
C ALA A 16 -4.82 -6.58 -11.77
N VAL A 17 -3.77 -6.01 -12.36
CA VAL A 17 -3.21 -4.72 -11.93
C VAL A 17 -4.20 -3.58 -12.16
N CYS A 18 -4.87 -3.53 -13.31
CA CYS A 18 -5.94 -2.56 -13.57
C CYS A 18 -7.08 -2.67 -12.55
N ASP A 19 -7.51 -3.87 -12.20
CA ASP A 19 -8.56 -4.11 -11.20
C ASP A 19 -8.13 -3.60 -9.82
N GLY A 20 -6.92 -3.96 -9.36
CA GLY A 20 -6.37 -3.46 -8.09
C GLY A 20 -6.25 -1.93 -8.06
N ALA A 21 -5.72 -1.33 -9.11
CA ALA A 21 -5.63 0.12 -9.27
C ALA A 21 -7.01 0.79 -9.21
N ALA A 22 -8.00 0.26 -9.92
CA ALA A 22 -9.36 0.79 -9.93
C ALA A 22 -10.02 0.73 -8.54
N ARG A 23 -9.80 -0.37 -7.79
CA ARG A 23 -10.29 -0.50 -6.40
C ARG A 23 -9.65 0.53 -5.47
N ALA A 24 -8.33 0.75 -5.59
CA ALA A 24 -7.62 1.75 -4.80
C ALA A 24 -8.13 3.18 -5.09
N LEU A 25 -8.28 3.52 -6.37
CA LEU A 25 -8.85 4.80 -6.79
C LEU A 25 -10.26 5.01 -6.23
N ALA A 26 -11.14 4.01 -6.36
CA ALA A 26 -12.50 4.09 -5.85
C ALA A 26 -12.54 4.26 -4.32
N PHE A 27 -11.68 3.55 -3.60
CA PHE A 27 -11.60 3.66 -2.14
C PHE A 27 -11.11 5.04 -1.69
N LEU A 28 -9.99 5.53 -2.25
CA LEU A 28 -9.39 6.79 -1.83
C LEU A 28 -10.16 8.03 -2.33
N ALA A 29 -10.91 7.92 -3.44
CA ALA A 29 -11.80 8.97 -3.90
C ALA A 29 -12.85 9.37 -2.86
N ARG A 30 -13.27 8.45 -1.98
CA ARG A 30 -14.21 8.73 -0.89
C ARG A 30 -13.63 9.71 0.14
N ALA A 31 -12.32 9.69 0.33
CA ALA A 31 -11.62 10.65 1.18
C ALA A 31 -11.24 11.95 0.41
N GLY A 32 -11.73 12.12 -0.83
CA GLY A 32 -11.39 13.26 -1.68
C GLY A 32 -9.97 13.22 -2.25
N LEU A 33 -9.32 12.05 -2.24
CA LEU A 33 -7.95 11.86 -2.71
C LEU A 33 -7.97 11.31 -4.14
N ALA A 34 -7.18 11.92 -5.01
CA ALA A 34 -7.10 11.53 -6.41
C ALA A 34 -5.66 11.15 -6.80
N ALA A 35 -5.53 10.20 -7.73
CA ALA A 35 -4.25 9.90 -8.36
C ALA A 35 -3.82 11.04 -9.30
N PRO A 36 -2.51 11.20 -9.54
CA PRO A 36 -2.03 12.12 -10.57
C PRO A 36 -2.55 11.70 -11.94
N ALA A 37 -2.70 12.67 -12.84
CA ALA A 37 -2.99 12.37 -14.24
C ALA A 37 -1.80 11.66 -14.89
N GLY A 38 -2.09 10.62 -15.69
CA GLY A 38 -1.07 9.89 -16.44
C GLY A 38 -0.23 8.92 -15.61
N THR A 39 -0.76 8.37 -14.51
CA THR A 39 -0.08 7.29 -13.78
C THR A 39 0.13 6.09 -14.70
N GLU A 40 1.38 5.67 -14.86
CA GLU A 40 1.73 4.45 -15.58
C GLU A 40 2.14 3.34 -14.59
N VAL A 41 1.74 2.11 -14.88
CA VAL A 41 2.17 0.91 -14.15
C VAL A 41 2.89 -0.04 -15.10
N ASP A 42 4.16 -0.29 -14.85
CA ASP A 42 4.98 -1.25 -15.57
C ASP A 42 5.06 -2.56 -14.79
N VAL A 43 4.55 -3.64 -15.39
CA VAL A 43 4.63 -4.99 -14.84
C VAL A 43 5.89 -5.67 -15.35
N VAL A 44 6.79 -6.04 -14.45
CA VAL A 44 8.15 -6.51 -14.72
C VAL A 44 8.45 -7.81 -13.98
N ASP A 45 9.30 -8.69 -14.51
CA ASP A 45 9.64 -9.95 -13.81
C ASP A 45 10.60 -9.76 -12.64
N ALA A 46 11.31 -8.62 -12.58
CA ALA A 46 12.20 -8.27 -11.49
C ALA A 46 12.19 -6.76 -11.26
N LEU A 47 12.12 -6.36 -9.99
CA LEU A 47 12.30 -4.96 -9.61
C LEU A 47 13.78 -4.58 -9.66
N PRO A 48 14.12 -3.36 -10.08
CA PRO A 48 15.51 -2.91 -10.19
C PRO A 48 16.14 -2.61 -8.82
N GLY A 49 17.47 -2.72 -8.76
CA GLY A 49 18.28 -2.25 -7.63
C GLY A 49 18.07 -3.02 -6.33
N GLU A 50 18.16 -2.33 -5.19
CA GLU A 50 18.08 -2.90 -3.84
C GLU A 50 16.69 -3.47 -3.47
N LEU A 51 15.68 -3.22 -4.31
CA LEU A 51 14.30 -3.73 -4.14
C LEU A 51 14.14 -5.17 -4.65
N GLY A 52 15.09 -5.67 -5.44
CA GLY A 52 15.07 -7.02 -5.99
C GLY A 52 14.95 -8.08 -4.89
N GLY A 53 13.83 -8.83 -4.90
CA GLY A 53 13.55 -9.89 -3.92
C GLY A 53 13.08 -9.43 -2.54
N ARG A 54 12.86 -8.12 -2.34
CA ARG A 54 12.41 -7.53 -1.05
C ARG A 54 11.07 -6.81 -1.11
N ALA A 55 10.64 -6.40 -2.30
CA ALA A 55 9.38 -5.70 -2.53
C ALA A 55 8.57 -6.35 -3.65
N VAL A 56 7.27 -6.07 -3.67
CA VAL A 56 6.31 -6.57 -4.68
C VAL A 56 5.96 -5.51 -5.73
N GLY A 57 6.18 -4.24 -5.40
CA GLY A 57 6.20 -3.12 -6.31
C GLY A 57 6.92 -1.91 -5.71
N CYS A 58 6.93 -0.80 -6.44
CA CYS A 58 7.44 0.48 -5.98
C CYS A 58 6.86 1.64 -6.80
N TYR A 59 6.47 2.71 -6.12
CA TYR A 59 6.17 3.99 -6.76
C TYR A 59 7.41 4.88 -6.87
N ARG A 60 7.64 5.41 -8.07
CA ARG A 60 8.72 6.34 -8.41
C ARG A 60 8.18 7.74 -8.62
N ARG A 61 8.47 8.65 -7.69
CA ARG A 61 7.98 10.04 -7.74
C ARG A 61 8.55 10.83 -8.93
N ASP A 62 9.79 10.54 -9.34
CA ASP A 62 10.49 11.19 -10.45
C ASP A 62 9.81 10.92 -11.80
N THR A 63 9.35 9.69 -12.02
CA THR A 63 8.67 9.28 -13.26
C THR A 63 7.15 9.24 -13.13
N ARG A 64 6.61 9.43 -11.92
CA ARG A 64 5.19 9.20 -11.57
C ARG A 64 4.72 7.79 -11.97
N GLY A 65 5.65 6.85 -12.06
CA GLY A 65 5.41 5.49 -12.49
C GLY A 65 5.38 4.52 -11.30
N ILE A 66 4.61 3.45 -11.44
CA ILE A 66 4.63 2.31 -10.54
C ILE A 66 5.32 1.17 -11.28
N GLN A 67 6.24 0.49 -10.61
CA GLN A 67 6.75 -0.81 -11.06
C GLN A 67 6.15 -1.89 -10.18
N MET A 68 5.67 -2.97 -10.79
CA MET A 68 5.08 -4.09 -10.08
C MET A 68 5.65 -5.40 -10.61
N LEU A 69 5.90 -6.37 -9.73
CA LEU A 69 6.28 -7.70 -10.18
C LEU A 69 5.20 -8.30 -11.08
N SER A 70 5.59 -9.07 -12.09
CA SER A 70 4.66 -9.93 -12.82
C SER A 70 4.02 -10.93 -11.87
N TYR A 71 2.86 -11.44 -12.24
CA TYR A 71 2.21 -12.40 -11.37
C TYR A 71 3.09 -13.65 -11.18
N ALA A 72 3.78 -14.11 -12.22
CA ALA A 72 4.66 -15.28 -12.12
C ALA A 72 5.80 -15.04 -11.11
N ALA A 73 6.42 -13.86 -11.13
CA ALA A 73 7.45 -13.47 -10.16
C ALA A 73 6.87 -13.32 -8.74
N PHE A 74 5.67 -12.76 -8.62
CA PHE A 74 4.95 -12.67 -7.35
C PHE A 74 4.59 -14.05 -6.79
N GLU A 75 4.16 -14.98 -7.64
CA GLU A 75 3.84 -16.36 -7.26
C GLU A 75 5.07 -17.11 -6.74
N ALA A 76 6.24 -16.84 -7.31
CA ALA A 76 7.50 -17.43 -6.89
C ALA A 76 7.94 -17.04 -5.47
N ILE A 77 7.37 -15.97 -4.88
CA ILE A 77 7.56 -15.61 -3.46
C ILE A 77 6.95 -16.70 -2.55
N GLY A 78 5.96 -17.45 -3.03
CA GLY A 78 5.33 -18.57 -2.35
C GLY A 78 4.29 -18.15 -1.31
N ALA A 79 4.63 -17.26 -0.38
CA ALA A 79 3.69 -16.78 0.62
C ALA A 79 3.92 -15.32 1.02
N TRP A 80 2.81 -14.60 1.23
CA TRP A 80 2.79 -13.26 1.80
C TRP A 80 1.72 -13.18 2.88
N PHE A 81 1.97 -12.43 3.96
CA PHE A 81 1.14 -12.49 5.18
C PHE A 81 0.88 -13.92 5.69
N ARG A 82 1.92 -14.78 5.66
CA ARG A 82 1.81 -16.20 6.04
C ARG A 82 0.73 -16.96 5.27
N THR A 83 0.34 -16.49 4.10
CA THR A 83 -0.73 -17.04 3.24
C THR A 83 -0.14 -17.31 1.86
N PRO A 84 -0.45 -18.45 1.22
CA PRO A 84 -0.05 -18.67 -0.16
C PRO A 84 -0.50 -17.51 -1.05
N VAL A 85 0.41 -17.03 -1.89
CA VAL A 85 0.10 -15.97 -2.84
C VAL A 85 -0.88 -16.50 -3.90
N ASP A 86 -1.84 -15.66 -4.28
CA ASP A 86 -2.78 -15.94 -5.36
C ASP A 86 -3.11 -14.66 -6.14
N ARG A 87 -3.95 -14.77 -7.17
CA ARG A 87 -4.33 -13.62 -8.02
C ARG A 87 -5.07 -12.54 -7.25
N GLU A 88 -5.79 -12.88 -6.18
CA GLU A 88 -6.54 -11.89 -5.41
C GLU A 88 -5.63 -11.10 -4.47
N LEU A 89 -4.67 -11.78 -3.85
CA LEU A 89 -3.62 -11.12 -3.09
C LEU A 89 -2.74 -10.24 -4.00
N TYR A 90 -2.49 -10.67 -5.24
CA TYR A 90 -1.79 -9.87 -6.25
C TYR A 90 -2.56 -8.61 -6.64
N ARG A 91 -3.89 -8.66 -6.82
CA ARG A 91 -4.71 -7.45 -7.02
C ARG A 91 -4.63 -6.51 -5.83
N SER A 92 -4.64 -7.06 -4.61
CA SER A 92 -4.52 -6.27 -3.38
C SER A 92 -3.13 -5.61 -3.27
N ALA A 93 -2.08 -6.28 -3.76
CA ALA A 93 -0.75 -5.68 -3.91
C ALA A 93 -0.76 -4.53 -4.94
N ALA A 94 -1.43 -4.69 -6.09
CA ALA A 94 -1.55 -3.59 -7.06
C ALA A 94 -2.28 -2.37 -6.46
N ALA A 95 -3.29 -2.61 -5.62
CA ALA A 95 -4.00 -1.56 -4.90
C ALA A 95 -3.10 -0.83 -3.89
N HIS A 96 -2.21 -1.56 -3.21
CA HIS A 96 -1.18 -1.01 -2.31
C HIS A 96 -0.23 -0.07 -3.06
N GLU A 97 0.32 -0.51 -4.19
CA GLU A 97 1.23 0.32 -4.98
C GLU A 97 0.54 1.57 -5.56
N MET A 98 -0.70 1.43 -6.00
CA MET A 98 -1.50 2.58 -6.45
C MET A 98 -1.74 3.60 -5.31
N ALA A 99 -1.90 3.13 -4.07
CA ALA A 99 -2.02 4.02 -2.93
C ALA A 99 -0.75 4.85 -2.71
N HIS A 100 0.44 4.29 -2.90
CA HIS A 100 1.68 5.07 -2.83
C HIS A 100 1.73 6.20 -3.86
N ALA A 101 1.26 5.97 -5.09
CA ALA A 101 1.18 7.03 -6.10
C ALA A 101 0.23 8.16 -5.69
N ILE A 102 -0.92 7.82 -5.10
CA ILE A 102 -1.90 8.79 -4.61
C ILE A 102 -1.34 9.58 -3.43
N VAL A 103 -0.76 8.90 -2.42
CA VAL A 103 -0.13 9.58 -1.27
C VAL A 103 1.00 10.48 -1.73
N GLY A 104 1.88 9.99 -2.60
CA GLY A 104 3.01 10.74 -3.13
C GLY A 104 2.63 12.03 -3.86
N CYS A 105 1.41 12.13 -4.38
CA CYS A 105 0.91 13.34 -5.05
C CYS A 105 0.11 14.27 -4.16
N ASN A 106 -0.45 13.78 -3.06
CA ASN A 106 -1.29 14.56 -2.14
C ASN A 106 -0.58 14.91 -0.83
N ALA A 107 0.63 14.39 -0.61
CA ALA A 107 1.45 14.70 0.56
C ALA A 107 1.76 16.21 0.63
N ALA A 108 1.38 16.84 1.75
CA ALA A 108 1.61 18.27 2.00
C ALA A 108 3.07 18.62 2.38
N PRO A 109 3.79 17.86 3.22
CA PRO A 109 5.22 18.10 3.44
C PRO A 109 6.07 17.52 2.29
N ASP A 110 7.23 18.13 2.06
CA ASP A 110 8.21 17.69 1.04
C ASP A 110 8.64 16.22 1.26
N ARG A 111 8.53 15.72 2.49
CA ARG A 111 8.80 14.33 2.87
C ARG A 111 7.90 13.89 4.01
N LEU A 112 6.99 12.95 3.75
CA LEU A 112 6.29 12.20 4.79
C LEU A 112 7.20 11.06 5.29
N PRO A 113 7.07 10.63 6.56
CA PRO A 113 7.71 9.42 7.05
C PRO A 113 7.31 8.21 6.20
N VAL A 114 8.19 7.21 6.06
CA VAL A 114 7.89 5.99 5.30
C VAL A 114 6.64 5.31 5.88
N ALA A 115 6.53 5.25 7.20
CA ALA A 115 5.38 4.68 7.89
C ALA A 115 4.06 5.37 7.55
N ALA A 116 4.05 6.66 7.22
CA ALA A 116 2.83 7.35 6.80
C ALA A 116 2.38 6.87 5.40
N HIS A 117 3.34 6.70 4.49
CA HIS A 117 3.09 6.12 3.16
C HIS A 117 2.56 4.69 3.28
N GLU A 118 3.26 3.85 4.04
CA GLU A 118 2.92 2.46 4.28
C GLU A 118 1.58 2.29 5.00
N TYR A 119 1.28 3.15 5.98
CA TYR A 119 0.01 3.11 6.70
C TYR A 119 -1.17 3.21 5.75
N VAL A 120 -1.16 4.21 4.86
CA VAL A 120 -2.23 4.40 3.87
C VAL A 120 -2.24 3.24 2.87
N ALA A 121 -1.08 2.80 2.39
CA ALA A 121 -0.99 1.73 1.41
C ALA A 121 -1.51 0.39 1.95
N TYR A 122 -1.22 0.04 3.20
CA TYR A 122 -1.78 -1.15 3.84
C TYR A 122 -3.28 -1.02 4.13
N VAL A 123 -3.76 0.16 4.53
CA VAL A 123 -5.21 0.38 4.68
C VAL A 123 -5.92 0.12 3.35
N VAL A 124 -5.39 0.60 2.24
CA VAL A 124 -5.96 0.35 0.90
C VAL A 124 -5.87 -1.13 0.52
N LEU A 125 -4.72 -1.76 0.75
CA LEU A 125 -4.53 -3.21 0.53
C LEU A 125 -5.64 -4.00 1.22
N PHE A 126 -5.85 -3.81 2.51
CA PHE A 126 -6.88 -4.55 3.25
C PHE A 126 -8.30 -4.10 2.92
N ALA A 127 -8.53 -2.83 2.60
CA ALA A 127 -9.86 -2.35 2.23
C ALA A 127 -10.36 -2.97 0.91
N THR A 128 -9.46 -3.20 -0.03
CA THR A 128 -9.75 -3.67 -1.40
C THR A 128 -9.62 -5.18 -1.60
N MET A 129 -9.05 -5.86 -0.62
CA MET A 129 -8.92 -7.32 -0.58
C MET A 129 -10.29 -7.99 -0.46
N ASP A 130 -10.47 -9.12 -1.15
CA ASP A 130 -11.63 -10.00 -0.94
C ASP A 130 -11.89 -10.24 0.57
N PRO A 131 -13.13 -10.08 1.06
CA PRO A 131 -13.43 -10.20 2.49
C PRO A 131 -12.99 -11.54 3.10
N GLY A 132 -13.18 -12.65 2.38
CA GLY A 132 -12.80 -13.97 2.87
C GLY A 132 -11.28 -14.14 2.93
N LEU A 133 -10.54 -13.63 1.95
CA LEU A 133 -9.08 -13.58 2.00
C LEU A 133 -8.60 -12.70 3.16
N ARG A 134 -9.19 -11.53 3.34
CA ARG A 134 -8.86 -10.60 4.44
C ARG A 134 -9.04 -11.26 5.79
N GLU A 135 -10.17 -11.93 6.05
CA GLU A 135 -10.41 -12.63 7.30
C GLU A 135 -9.35 -13.71 7.58
N ARG A 136 -8.98 -14.50 6.55
CA ARG A 136 -7.93 -15.52 6.67
C ARG A 136 -6.56 -14.92 6.98
N VAL A 137 -6.23 -13.78 6.37
CA VAL A 137 -4.99 -13.05 6.66
C VAL A 137 -5.00 -12.52 8.09
N LEU A 138 -6.05 -11.82 8.51
CA LEU A 138 -6.15 -11.23 9.85
C LEU A 138 -6.07 -12.30 10.96
N ALA A 139 -6.65 -13.48 10.74
CA ALA A 139 -6.58 -14.60 11.69
C ALA A 139 -5.14 -15.07 11.99
N LYS A 140 -4.17 -14.82 11.09
CA LYS A 140 -2.76 -15.19 11.26
C LYS A 140 -1.97 -14.18 12.08
N PHE A 141 -2.56 -13.03 12.40
CA PHE A 141 -1.94 -11.90 13.10
C PHE A 141 -2.88 -11.38 14.21
N PRO A 142 -3.06 -12.12 15.31
CA PRO A 142 -3.93 -11.68 16.39
C PRO A 142 -3.37 -10.42 17.09
N GLY A 143 -4.27 -9.51 17.44
CA GLY A 143 -3.93 -8.28 18.17
C GLY A 143 -5.00 -7.20 17.98
N PRO A 144 -4.92 -6.11 18.76
CA PRO A 144 -5.87 -4.99 18.66
C PRO A 144 -5.53 -3.99 17.54
N GLY A 145 -4.39 -4.15 16.87
CA GLY A 145 -3.80 -3.11 16.03
C GLY A 145 -3.04 -2.06 16.82
N PHE A 146 -2.64 -0.98 16.13
CA PHE A 146 -2.05 0.16 16.83
C PHE A 146 -3.06 0.79 17.80
N THR A 147 -2.57 1.23 18.96
CA THR A 147 -3.34 1.94 19.98
C THR A 147 -2.94 3.41 20.09
N SER A 148 -1.81 3.81 19.50
CA SER A 148 -1.37 5.19 19.41
C SER A 148 -0.65 5.47 18.08
N THR A 149 -0.55 6.75 17.72
CA THR A 149 0.20 7.20 16.54
C THR A 149 1.70 6.96 16.64
N LEU A 150 2.27 6.93 17.85
CA LEU A 150 3.69 6.64 18.06
C LEU A 150 4.10 5.23 17.62
N GLN A 151 3.14 4.29 17.59
CA GLN A 151 3.40 2.94 17.10
C GLN A 151 3.46 2.88 15.56
N ILE A 152 2.91 3.89 14.87
CA ILE A 152 3.01 4.05 13.42
C ILE A 152 4.40 4.66 13.13
N SER A 153 5.41 3.80 13.02
CA SER A 153 6.81 4.23 12.91
C SER A 153 7.59 3.41 11.88
N ASP A 154 8.61 4.04 11.27
CA ASP A 154 9.46 3.43 10.25
C ASP A 154 10.20 2.20 10.80
N ILE A 155 10.64 2.25 12.06
CA ILE A 155 11.29 1.13 12.76
C ILE A 155 10.33 -0.04 12.90
N GLY A 156 9.08 0.22 13.29
CA GLY A 156 8.05 -0.83 13.42
C GLY A 156 7.75 -1.49 12.08
N HIS A 157 7.61 -0.68 11.01
CA HIS A 157 7.43 -1.20 9.66
C HIS A 157 8.61 -2.06 9.20
N LEU A 158 9.85 -1.58 9.37
CA LEU A 158 11.05 -2.31 8.95
C LEU A 158 11.21 -3.66 9.67
N ALA A 159 10.82 -3.72 10.94
CA ALA A 159 10.94 -4.94 11.75
C ALA A 159 9.96 -6.05 11.33
N ASP A 160 8.70 -5.70 11.05
CA ASP A 160 7.70 -6.66 10.55
C ASP A 160 6.65 -5.93 9.69
N PRO A 161 6.89 -5.81 8.36
CA PRO A 161 5.97 -5.10 7.46
C PRO A 161 4.57 -5.70 7.45
N ASN A 162 4.46 -7.02 7.56
CA ASN A 162 3.17 -7.71 7.53
C ASN A 162 2.38 -7.43 8.82
N ARG A 163 3.05 -7.47 9.98
CA ARG A 163 2.40 -7.08 11.23
C ARG A 163 2.00 -5.61 11.22
N PHE A 164 2.89 -4.73 10.75
CA PHE A 164 2.60 -3.31 10.59
C PHE A 164 1.34 -3.08 9.76
N GLY A 165 1.21 -3.77 8.62
CA GLY A 165 0.05 -3.64 7.75
C GLY A 165 -1.27 -4.09 8.40
N VAL A 166 -1.25 -5.21 9.12
CA VAL A 166 -2.42 -5.67 9.88
C VAL A 166 -2.79 -4.66 10.97
N ASP A 167 -1.80 -4.18 11.72
CA ASP A 167 -2.03 -3.24 12.81
C ASP A 167 -2.55 -1.88 12.30
N ALA A 168 -2.10 -1.44 11.12
CA ALA A 168 -2.58 -0.25 10.44
C ALA A 168 -4.07 -0.35 10.07
N TRP A 169 -4.47 -1.48 9.48
CA TRP A 169 -5.87 -1.76 9.12
C TRP A 169 -6.80 -1.80 10.34
N LEU A 170 -6.40 -2.51 11.40
CA LEU A 170 -7.18 -2.60 12.63
C LEU A 170 -7.33 -1.23 13.31
N HIS A 171 -6.24 -0.45 13.36
CA HIS A 171 -6.28 0.93 13.87
C HIS A 171 -7.24 1.81 13.06
N TYR A 172 -7.19 1.70 11.72
CA TYR A 172 -8.08 2.43 10.80
C TYR A 172 -9.55 2.09 11.04
N LEU A 173 -9.89 0.81 11.22
CA LEU A 173 -11.25 0.38 11.53
C LEU A 173 -11.79 1.01 12.83
N GLY A 174 -10.92 1.21 13.82
CA GLY A 174 -11.27 1.87 15.08
C GLY A 174 -11.46 3.39 15.00
N ARG A 175 -11.17 4.04 13.86
CA ARG A 175 -11.36 5.50 13.71
C ARG A 175 -12.84 5.84 13.50
N ARG A 176 -13.30 6.90 14.17
CA ARG A 176 -14.66 7.41 14.04
C ARG A 176 -14.91 8.05 12.67
N ASP A 177 -14.00 8.90 12.24
CA ASP A 177 -13.99 9.50 10.90
C ASP A 177 -12.74 9.00 10.15
N ARG A 178 -12.95 7.98 9.34
CA ARG A 178 -11.91 7.26 8.61
C ARG A 178 -11.36 8.06 7.43
N GLU A 179 -12.21 8.83 6.78
CA GLU A 179 -11.86 9.64 5.61
C GLU A 179 -11.08 10.89 6.04
N ALA A 180 -11.50 11.54 7.13
CA ALA A 180 -10.70 12.60 7.75
C ALA A 180 -9.35 12.08 8.28
N TRP A 181 -9.33 10.90 8.90
CA TRP A 181 -8.08 10.29 9.37
C TRP A 181 -7.04 10.11 8.25
N LEU A 182 -7.44 9.53 7.11
CA LEU A 182 -6.53 9.34 5.97
C LEU A 182 -5.98 10.68 5.46
N ARG A 183 -6.82 11.72 5.43
CA ARG A 183 -6.37 13.07 5.05
C ARG A 183 -5.33 13.62 6.03
N SER A 184 -5.52 13.48 7.33
CA SER A 184 -4.54 13.93 8.34
C SER A 184 -3.22 13.15 8.28
N VAL A 185 -3.25 11.84 7.95
CA VAL A 185 -2.01 11.07 7.73
C VAL A 185 -1.23 11.63 6.53
N ILE A 186 -1.91 11.87 5.41
CA ILE A 186 -1.30 12.39 4.17
C ILE A 186 -0.84 13.84 4.33
N ALA A 187 -1.54 14.63 5.14
CA ALA A 187 -1.13 15.99 5.50
C ALA A 187 0.10 16.03 6.44
N GLY A 188 0.55 14.89 6.97
CA GLY A 188 1.68 14.81 7.90
C GLY A 188 1.36 15.29 9.31
N GLU A 189 0.07 15.37 9.67
CA GLU A 189 -0.37 15.94 10.94
C GLU A 189 -0.24 14.95 12.11
N VAL A 190 -0.37 13.65 11.83
CA VAL A 190 -0.56 12.62 12.88
C VAL A 190 0.52 11.55 12.94
N VAL A 191 1.23 11.27 11.85
CA VAL A 191 2.38 10.37 11.81
C VAL A 191 3.63 11.22 11.69
N GLN A 192 4.46 11.23 12.73
CA GLN A 192 5.64 12.08 12.83
C GLN A 192 6.91 11.23 12.60
N GLU A 193 7.96 11.85 12.09
CA GLU A 193 9.29 11.24 12.13
C GLU A 193 9.70 11.09 13.59
N VAL A 194 10.15 9.89 13.98
CA VAL A 194 10.80 9.72 15.29
C VAL A 194 12.22 10.25 15.16
N THR A 195 12.39 11.57 15.23
CA THR A 195 13.71 12.16 15.39
C THR A 195 14.18 11.85 16.80
N GLY A 196 15.22 11.03 16.92
CA GLY A 196 15.90 10.81 18.18
C GLY A 196 16.66 12.07 18.60
N GLU A 197 15.96 13.04 19.17
CA GLU A 197 16.55 13.91 20.19
C GLU A 197 16.14 13.33 21.54
N ALA A 198 17.03 12.51 22.10
CA ALA A 198 17.03 12.31 23.54
C ALA A 198 17.40 13.66 24.20
N PRO A 199 16.78 14.01 25.34
CA PRO A 199 17.10 15.24 26.08
C PRO A 199 18.56 15.29 26.54
#